data_AF-A0A2V6P7B2-F1
#
_entry.id   AF-A0A2V6P7B2-F1
#
_cell.length_a   1.000
_cell.length_b   1.000
_cell.length_c   1.000
_cell.angle_alpha   90.00
_cell.angle_beta   90.00
_cell.angle_gamma   90.00
#
_symmetry.space_group_name_H-M   'P 1'
#
loop_
_entity.id
_entity.type
_entity.pdbx_description
1 polymer ?
#
loop_
_entity_poly.entity_id
_entity_poly.type
_entity_poly.pdbx_seq_one_letter_code
_entity_poly.pdbx_strand_id
1 'polypeptide(L)'
;MTQRLTTAQAIIRFLKHQYVERDGKANQFFAGCFGIFGHGNLAGIGQALQQNPDFTFYLARNEQAMVHTSAAFAKMSNRLRTMVCTSSIGPGATNMITGA
;
A
#
# COMPACT_ATOMS: atom_id res chain seq x y z
N MET A 1 -25.19 0.17 11.13
CA MET A 1 -25.59 0.31 9.71
C MET A 1 -24.50 -0.30 8.85
N THR A 2 -24.82 -1.26 7.98
CA THR A 2 -23.84 -1.95 7.13
C THR A 2 -23.51 -1.08 5.90
N GLN A 3 -22.22 -0.92 5.59
CA GLN A 3 -21.78 -0.18 4.39
C GLN A 3 -21.49 -1.16 3.24
N ARG A 4 -21.97 -0.85 2.04
CA ARG A 4 -21.64 -1.61 0.81
C ARG A 4 -20.41 -1.00 0.16
N LEU A 5 -19.36 -1.80 -0.03
CA LEU A 5 -18.10 -1.40 -0.64
C LEU A 5 -17.69 -2.42 -1.71
N THR A 6 -17.01 -1.96 -2.76
CA THR A 6 -16.23 -2.86 -3.62
C THR A 6 -15.06 -3.45 -2.84
N THR A 7 -14.50 -4.57 -3.30
CA THR A 7 -13.33 -5.18 -2.67
C THR A 7 -12.15 -4.21 -2.57
N ALA A 8 -11.88 -3.43 -3.62
CA ALA A 8 -10.80 -2.45 -3.60
C ALA A 8 -11.03 -1.33 -2.58
N GLN A 9 -12.26 -0.82 -2.48
CA GLN A 9 -12.61 0.17 -1.45
C GLN A 9 -12.46 -0.40 -0.04
N ALA A 10 -12.88 -1.66 0.16
CA ALA A 10 -12.72 -2.33 1.44
C ALA A 10 -11.23 -2.51 1.81
N ILE A 11 -10.38 -2.89 0.85
CA ILE A 11 -8.92 -3.00 1.04
C ILE A 11 -8.31 -1.65 1.43
N ILE A 12 -8.56 -0.58 0.66
CA ILE A 12 -8.00 0.75 0.97
C ILE A 12 -8.49 1.24 2.32
N ARG A 13 -9.78 1.07 2.63
CA ARG A 13 -10.32 1.43 3.94
C ARG A 13 -9.65 0.64 5.05
N PHE A 14 -9.48 -0.67 4.88
CA PHE A 14 -8.82 -1.53 5.86
C PHE A 14 -7.38 -1.04 6.12
N LEU A 15 -6.58 -0.87 5.07
CA LEU A 15 -5.18 -0.43 5.16
C LEU A 15 -5.05 0.92 5.89
N LYS A 16 -5.91 1.88 5.60
CA LYS A 16 -5.91 3.21 6.26
C LYS A 16 -6.10 3.14 7.78
N HIS A 17 -6.83 2.14 8.26
CA HIS A 17 -7.19 1.98 9.67
C HIS A 17 -6.33 0.92 10.38
N GLN A 18 -5.17 0.56 9.83
CA GLN A 18 -4.23 -0.32 10.52
C GLN A 18 -3.29 0.48 11.42
N TYR A 19 -3.11 -0.03 12.63
CA TYR A 19 -2.24 0.54 13.64
C TYR A 19 -1.33 -0.54 14.21
N VAL A 20 -0.13 -0.13 14.63
CA VAL A 20 0.80 -0.98 15.38
C VAL A 20 1.14 -0.28 16.69
N GLU A 21 1.17 -1.05 17.77
CA GLU A 21 1.45 -0.54 19.11
C GLU A 21 2.80 -1.04 19.60
N ARG A 22 3.57 -0.14 20.20
CA ARG A 22 4.77 -0.48 20.98
C ARG A 22 4.90 0.49 22.14
N ASP A 23 5.24 -0.03 23.31
CA ASP A 23 5.50 0.79 24.51
C ASP A 23 4.31 1.71 24.87
N GLY A 24 3.08 1.21 24.70
CA GLY A 24 1.83 1.95 24.97
C GLY A 24 1.52 3.06 23.96
N LYS A 25 2.25 3.15 22.84
CA LYS A 25 2.02 4.14 21.77
C LYS A 25 1.55 3.46 20.48
N ALA A 26 0.32 3.79 20.07
CA ALA A 26 -0.22 3.37 18.78
C ALA A 26 0.25 4.29 17.65
N ASN A 27 0.76 3.70 16.56
CA ASN A 27 1.19 4.39 15.35
C ASN A 27 0.37 3.90 14.17
N GLN A 28 -0.01 4.78 13.26
CA GLN A 28 -0.63 4.36 11.99
C GLN A 28 0.39 3.57 11.17
N PHE A 29 0.03 2.34 10.81
CA PHE A 29 0.98 1.37 10.28
C PHE A 29 1.34 1.65 8.81
N PHE A 30 0.35 1.85 7.96
CA PHE A 30 0.59 2.18 6.55
C PHE A 30 0.68 3.69 6.35
N ALA A 31 1.86 4.16 5.91
CA ALA A 31 2.12 5.57 5.67
C ALA A 31 1.66 6.07 4.29
N GLY A 32 1.18 5.16 3.43
CA GLY A 32 0.72 5.43 2.09
C GLY A 32 0.85 4.20 1.19
N CYS A 33 0.66 4.40 -0.11
CA CYS A 33 0.70 3.33 -1.11
C CYS A 33 1.62 3.72 -2.27
N PHE A 34 2.60 2.87 -2.58
CA PHE A 34 3.30 2.91 -3.85
C PHE A 34 2.61 2.04 -4.89
N GLY A 35 2.74 2.41 -6.15
CA GLY A 35 2.40 1.49 -7.23
C GLY A 35 2.75 1.95 -8.62
N ILE A 36 2.65 1.00 -9.54
CA ILE A 36 2.57 1.22 -10.99
C ILE A 36 1.23 0.68 -11.44
N PHE A 37 0.44 1.52 -12.11
CA PHE A 37 -0.87 1.12 -12.59
C PHE A 37 -0.75 0.35 -13.91
N GLY A 38 -1.41 -0.80 -13.94
CA GLY A 38 -1.69 -1.58 -15.13
C GLY A 38 -3.13 -2.11 -15.09
N HIS A 39 -3.50 -2.87 -16.11
CA HIS A 39 -4.87 -3.37 -16.25
C HIS A 39 -5.38 -4.15 -15.03
N GLY A 40 -4.49 -4.87 -14.33
CA GLY A 40 -4.87 -5.70 -13.18
C GLY A 40 -5.14 -4.97 -11.87
N ASN A 41 -4.71 -3.71 -11.72
CA ASN A 41 -4.89 -2.96 -10.46
C ASN A 41 -5.55 -1.58 -10.63
N LEU A 42 -5.46 -0.95 -11.80
CA LEU A 42 -5.96 0.42 -12.01
C LEU A 42 -7.47 0.56 -11.76
N ALA A 43 -8.28 -0.32 -12.36
CA ALA A 43 -9.73 -0.18 -12.32
C ALA A 43 -10.32 -0.31 -10.90
N GLY A 44 -9.70 -1.13 -10.04
CA GLY A 44 -10.13 -1.30 -8.65
C GLY A 44 -9.36 -0.41 -7.69
N ILE A 45 -8.07 -0.68 -7.51
CA ILE A 45 -7.22 0.00 -6.53
C ILE A 45 -7.02 1.47 -6.89
N GLY A 46 -6.81 1.78 -8.18
CA GLY A 46 -6.67 3.17 -8.64
C GLY A 46 -7.91 4.01 -8.35
N GLN A 47 -9.11 3.48 -8.64
CA GLN A 47 -10.37 4.15 -8.29
C GLN A 47 -10.53 4.33 -6.77
N ALA A 48 -10.25 3.27 -5.99
CA ALA A 48 -10.38 3.34 -4.53
C ALA A 48 -9.41 4.37 -3.90
N LEU A 49 -8.18 4.48 -4.42
CA LEU A 49 -7.20 5.51 -4.02
C LEU A 49 -7.66 6.92 -4.43
N GLN A 50 -8.21 7.09 -5.63
CA GLN A 50 -8.76 8.38 -6.07
C GLN A 50 -9.85 8.90 -5.13
N GLN A 51 -10.68 7.99 -4.59
CA GLN A 51 -11.73 8.31 -3.62
C GLN A 51 -11.21 8.56 -2.19
N ASN A 52 -9.93 8.30 -1.92
CA ASN A 52 -9.30 8.44 -0.62
C ASN A 52 -8.00 9.27 -0.73
N PRO A 53 -8.08 10.56 -1.07
CA PRO A 53 -6.90 11.42 -1.29
C PRO A 53 -6.03 11.61 -0.03
N ASP A 54 -6.60 11.34 1.15
CA ASP A 54 -5.90 11.33 2.44
C ASP A 54 -4.99 10.10 2.62
N PHE A 55 -5.10 9.08 1.77
CA PHE A 55 -4.17 7.96 1.72
C PHE A 55 -3.26 8.09 0.50
N THR A 56 -2.15 8.81 0.69
CA THR A 56 -1.29 9.25 -0.39
C THR A 56 -0.79 8.10 -1.26
N PHE A 57 -1.02 8.23 -2.56
CA PHE A 57 -0.44 7.36 -3.58
C PHE A 57 0.84 7.98 -4.12
N TYR A 58 1.91 7.18 -4.16
CA TYR A 58 3.20 7.54 -4.69
C TYR A 58 3.45 6.71 -5.95
N LEU A 59 3.52 7.39 -7.10
CA LEU A 59 3.81 6.71 -8.36
C LEU A 59 5.25 6.19 -8.38
N ALA A 60 5.41 4.87 -8.42
CA ALA A 60 6.70 4.24 -8.64
C ALA A 60 7.01 4.19 -10.15
N ARG A 61 8.29 3.98 -10.48
CA ARG A 61 8.76 3.75 -11.86
C ARG A 61 9.46 2.41 -12.06
N ASN A 62 9.64 1.66 -10.98
CA ASN A 62 10.24 0.33 -10.97
C ASN A 62 9.70 -0.42 -9.73
N GLU A 63 9.07 -1.59 -9.93
CA GLU A 63 8.45 -2.34 -8.83
C GLU A 63 9.45 -2.94 -7.86
N GLN A 64 10.66 -3.30 -8.32
CA GLN A 64 11.74 -3.79 -7.47
C GLN A 64 12.24 -2.67 -6.52
N ALA A 65 12.50 -1.48 -7.06
CA ALA A 65 12.90 -0.32 -6.25
C ALA A 65 11.80 0.06 -5.25
N MET A 66 10.53 -0.04 -5.66
CA MET A 66 9.37 0.19 -4.80
C MET A 66 9.36 -0.75 -3.58
N VAL A 67 9.49 -2.07 -3.77
CA VAL A 67 9.49 -3.00 -2.63
C VAL A 67 10.70 -2.80 -1.71
N HIS A 68 11.89 -2.53 -2.26
CA HIS A 68 13.07 -2.23 -1.45
C HIS A 68 12.92 -0.92 -0.67
N THR A 69 12.28 0.10 -1.26
CA THR A 69 11.97 1.36 -0.57
C THR A 69 11.03 1.12 0.61
N SER A 70 9.97 0.33 0.42
CA SER A 70 9.05 -0.05 1.50
C SER A 70 9.77 -0.82 2.62
N ALA A 71 10.65 -1.78 2.28
CA ALA A 71 11.44 -2.53 3.25
C ALA A 71 12.42 -1.63 4.02
N ALA A 72 13.09 -0.70 3.34
CA ALA A 72 14.00 0.26 3.95
C ALA A 72 13.25 1.22 4.88
N PHE A 73 12.11 1.77 4.43
CA PHE A 73 11.25 2.64 5.24
C PHE A 73 10.76 1.93 6.49
N ALA A 74 10.36 0.66 6.38
CA ALA A 74 9.98 -0.14 7.53
C ALA A 74 11.13 -0.33 8.51
N LYS A 75 12.32 -0.70 8.04
CA LYS A 75 13.51 -0.84 8.90
C LYS A 75 13.86 0.47 9.61
N MET A 76 13.88 1.59 8.88
CA MET A 76 14.18 2.93 9.43
C MET A 76 13.13 3.36 10.47
N SER A 77 11.88 2.92 10.31
CA SER A 77 10.80 3.18 11.25
C SER A 77 10.73 2.15 12.38
N ASN A 78 11.79 1.36 12.64
CA ASN A 78 11.80 0.26 13.61
C ASN A 78 10.65 -0.75 13.43
N ARG A 79 10.21 -0.94 12.19
CA ARG A 79 9.06 -1.76 11.78
C ARG A 79 7.72 -1.30 12.37
N LEU A 80 7.64 -0.07 12.87
CA LEU A 80 6.40 0.53 13.36
C LEU A 80 5.58 1.22 12.27
N ARG A 81 6.11 1.29 11.05
CA ARG A 81 5.42 1.81 9.87
C ARG A 81 5.91 1.06 8.64
N THR A 82 5.12 1.03 7.58
CA THR A 82 5.54 0.56 6.26
C THR A 82 4.73 1.26 5.16
N MET A 83 5.12 1.04 3.90
CA MET A 83 4.40 1.49 2.72
C MET A 83 3.71 0.29 2.07
N VAL A 84 2.50 0.48 1.55
CA VAL A 84 1.82 -0.53 0.72
C VAL A 84 2.48 -0.55 -0.65
N CYS A 85 2.62 -1.73 -1.25
CA CYS A 85 3.06 -1.91 -2.64
C CYS A 85 1.92 -2.52 -3.45
N THR A 86 1.40 -1.79 -4.44
CA THR A 86 0.46 -2.35 -5.43
C THR A 86 1.12 -2.49 -6.80
N SER A 87 0.86 -3.62 -7.45
CA SER A 87 1.26 -3.88 -8.83
C SER A 87 0.10 -4.53 -9.58
N SER A 88 0.14 -4.46 -10.91
CA SER A 88 -0.71 -5.30 -11.74
C SER A 88 -0.21 -6.76 -11.68
N ILE A 89 -1.04 -7.69 -12.15
CA ILE A 89 -0.62 -9.08 -12.37
C ILE A 89 0.50 -9.16 -13.42
N GLY A 90 1.26 -10.27 -13.40
CA GLY A 90 2.32 -10.53 -14.38
C GLY A 90 3.67 -9.91 -14.00
N PRO A 91 4.39 -9.26 -14.94
CA PRO A 91 5.76 -8.78 -14.71
C PRO A 91 5.91 -7.86 -13.48
N GLY A 92 4.94 -6.98 -13.24
CA GLY A 92 4.96 -6.08 -12.09
C GLY A 92 4.95 -6.84 -10.75
N ALA A 93 4.20 -7.94 -10.67
CA ALA A 93 4.19 -8.80 -9.49
C ALA A 93 5.50 -9.56 -9.31
N THR A 94 6.06 -10.13 -10.39
CA THR A 94 7.33 -10.87 -10.32
C THR A 94 8.53 -9.98 -10.03
N ASN A 95 8.50 -8.71 -10.46
CA ASN A 95 9.54 -7.72 -10.15
C ASN A 95 9.66 -7.42 -8.65
N MET A 96 8.62 -7.66 -7.85
CA MET A 96 8.67 -7.45 -6.41
C MET A 96 9.33 -8.61 -5.63
N ILE A 97 9.54 -9.78 -6.24
CA ILE A 97 10.03 -10.99 -5.54
C ILE A 97 11.40 -10.77 -4.90
N THR A 98 12.26 -9.94 -5.50
CA THR A 98 13.62 -9.71 -4.97
C THR A 98 13.65 -8.92 -3.66
N GLY A 99 12.56 -8.22 -3.31
CA GLY A 99 12.45 -7.47 -2.07
C GLY A 99 11.54 -8.09 -1.02
N ALA A 100 10.94 -9.25 -1.33
CA ALA A 100 10.08 -10.02 -0.43
C ALA A 100 10.88 -10.74 0.67
#